data_AF-A0AAV5Y7B4-F1
#
_entry.id   AF-A0AAV5Y7B4-F1
#
_cell.length_a   1.000
_cell.length_b   1.000
_cell.length_c   1.000
_cell.angle_alpha   90.00
_cell.angle_beta   90.00
_cell.angle_gamma   90.00
#
_symmetry.space_group_name_H-M   'P 1'
#
loop_
_entity.id
_entity.type
_entity.pdbx_description
1 polymer ?
#
loop_
_entity_poly.entity_id
_entity_poly.type
_entity_poly.pdbx_seq_one_letter_code
_entity_poly.pdbx_strand_id
1 'polypeptide(L)'
;MPIATPEVYARMLDRAKAGAFAYPAINVSSSQTLNAALRGFAEAGSDGIVQVSTGGASYLYGVDDMVIGARALAEYAHVVAAKYPVHIALHTDHCPKDRLDRYVRPLVKLSQERVARGQGPLFQSHMWDGSAVSLGENLDIARELLAECAKAKVVLEIEIGVVGGEEDGIVGAINEKLYSTTEDALLTVEALGTGENGRYMTALTFGNVHGVYKPGNVKLRPEVLKAAQDAVHKEFDTPDDKPFHLVFHGGSGSLPEEISAA
;
A
#
# COMPACT_ATOMS: atom_id res chain seq x y z
N MET A 1 11.41 -12.74 -15.78
CA MET A 1 10.22 -11.90 -15.97
C MET A 1 10.28 -10.78 -14.95
N PRO A 2 10.02 -9.53 -15.36
CA PRO A 2 10.55 -8.39 -14.64
C PRO A 2 9.61 -7.90 -13.54
N ILE A 3 10.10 -6.88 -12.85
CA ILE A 3 9.27 -5.91 -12.15
C ILE A 3 8.00 -5.62 -12.97
N ALA A 4 6.85 -5.66 -12.30
CA ALA A 4 5.55 -5.46 -12.92
C ALA A 4 5.49 -4.08 -13.58
N THR A 5 5.17 -4.02 -14.87
CA THR A 5 4.82 -2.72 -15.49
C THR A 5 3.52 -2.21 -14.87
N PRO A 6 3.19 -0.91 -14.98
CA PRO A 6 1.92 -0.37 -14.48
C PRO A 6 0.70 -1.18 -14.96
N GLU A 7 0.71 -1.63 -16.22
CA GLU A 7 -0.38 -2.41 -16.80
C GLU A 7 -0.44 -3.84 -16.23
N VAL A 8 0.71 -4.45 -15.95
CA VAL A 8 0.79 -5.76 -15.29
C VAL A 8 0.30 -5.65 -13.85
N TYR A 9 0.74 -4.63 -13.11
CA TYR A 9 0.36 -4.44 -11.72
C TYR A 9 -1.15 -4.15 -11.57
N ALA A 10 -1.71 -3.32 -12.47
CA ALA A 10 -3.15 -3.13 -12.57
C ALA A 10 -3.90 -4.47 -12.71
N ARG A 11 -3.49 -5.32 -13.66
CA ARG A 11 -4.10 -6.65 -13.85
C ARG A 11 -3.90 -7.59 -12.67
N MET A 12 -2.76 -7.50 -11.96
CA MET A 12 -2.55 -8.27 -10.73
C MET A 12 -3.67 -7.92 -9.74
N LEU A 13 -3.82 -6.64 -9.39
CA LEU A 13 -4.82 -6.16 -8.45
C LEU A 13 -6.25 -6.51 -8.89
N ASP A 14 -6.58 -6.37 -10.17
CA ASP A 14 -7.91 -6.73 -10.69
C ASP A 14 -8.18 -8.23 -10.61
N ARG A 15 -7.17 -9.07 -10.90
CA ARG A 15 -7.27 -10.52 -10.79
C ARG A 15 -7.43 -10.96 -9.34
N ALA A 16 -6.71 -10.34 -8.40
CA ALA A 16 -6.84 -10.58 -6.96
C ALA A 16 -8.28 -10.29 -6.48
N LYS A 17 -8.78 -9.10 -6.80
CA LYS A 17 -10.15 -8.67 -6.47
C LYS A 17 -11.22 -9.61 -7.04
N ALA A 18 -11.12 -9.94 -8.34
CA ALA A 18 -12.09 -10.82 -9.02
C ALA A 18 -11.99 -12.28 -8.54
N GLY A 19 -10.79 -12.75 -8.21
CA GLY A 19 -10.52 -14.11 -7.75
C GLY A 19 -10.66 -14.32 -6.24
N ALA A 20 -10.99 -13.27 -5.48
CA ALA A 20 -11.07 -13.29 -4.02
C ALA A 20 -9.80 -13.86 -3.36
N PHE A 21 -8.64 -13.35 -3.77
CA PHE A 21 -7.36 -13.61 -3.13
C PHE A 21 -6.55 -12.32 -3.01
N ALA A 22 -5.47 -12.33 -2.22
CA ALA A 22 -4.60 -11.17 -2.01
C ALA A 22 -3.14 -11.47 -2.35
N TYR A 23 -2.35 -10.42 -2.58
CA TYR A 23 -0.90 -10.54 -2.70
C TYR A 23 -0.22 -10.20 -1.37
N PRO A 24 0.79 -10.98 -0.95
CA PRO A 24 1.66 -10.58 0.14
C PRO A 24 2.47 -9.34 -0.26
N ALA A 25 2.51 -8.35 0.63
CA ALA A 25 3.40 -7.19 0.55
C ALA A 25 4.45 -7.29 1.66
N ILE A 26 5.70 -7.58 1.26
CA ILE A 26 6.77 -7.96 2.19
C ILE A 26 7.72 -6.79 2.39
N ASN A 27 7.82 -6.29 3.63
CA ASN A 27 8.83 -5.31 4.02
C ASN A 27 10.24 -5.89 3.86
N VAL A 28 11.13 -5.11 3.25
CA VAL A 28 12.53 -5.45 3.07
C VAL A 28 13.43 -4.30 3.48
N SER A 29 14.64 -4.63 3.92
CA SER A 29 15.61 -3.67 4.45
C SER A 29 17.04 -3.94 3.96
N SER A 30 17.22 -4.89 3.05
CA SER A 30 18.54 -5.28 2.55
C SER A 30 18.43 -6.09 1.25
N SER A 31 19.56 -6.28 0.57
CA SER A 31 19.64 -7.21 -0.56
C SER A 31 19.23 -8.64 -0.17
N GLN A 32 19.55 -9.06 1.06
CA GLN A 32 19.25 -10.40 1.56
C GLN A 32 17.75 -10.60 1.78
N THR A 33 17.07 -9.64 2.40
CA THR A 33 15.62 -9.72 2.65
C THR A 33 14.83 -9.60 1.35
N LEU A 34 15.26 -8.74 0.43
CA LEU A 34 14.72 -8.69 -0.93
C LEU A 34 14.88 -10.03 -1.66
N ASN A 35 16.08 -10.61 -1.68
CA ASN A 35 16.31 -11.89 -2.34
C ASN A 35 15.47 -13.02 -1.71
N ALA A 36 15.28 -13.00 -0.38
CA ALA A 36 14.41 -13.95 0.30
C ALA A 36 12.94 -13.80 -0.14
N ALA A 37 12.42 -12.57 -0.20
CA ALA A 37 11.05 -12.30 -0.66
C ALA A 37 10.85 -12.76 -2.12
N LEU A 38 11.76 -12.37 -3.03
CA LEU A 38 11.71 -12.76 -4.44
C LEU A 38 11.69 -14.29 -4.62
N ARG A 39 12.54 -15.00 -3.86
CA ARG A 39 12.57 -16.45 -3.88
C ARG A 39 11.28 -17.05 -3.34
N GLY A 40 10.75 -16.54 -2.23
CA GLY A 40 9.50 -17.01 -1.65
C GLY A 40 8.32 -16.91 -2.62
N PHE A 41 8.19 -15.77 -3.31
CA PHE A 41 7.17 -15.59 -4.35
C PHE A 41 7.32 -16.60 -5.49
N ALA A 42 8.55 -16.80 -5.98
CA ALA A 42 8.80 -17.74 -7.07
C ALA A 42 8.56 -19.21 -6.68
N GLU A 43 8.93 -19.62 -5.46
CA GLU A 43 8.67 -20.96 -4.94
C GLU A 43 7.17 -21.21 -4.74
N ALA A 44 6.42 -20.18 -4.36
CA ALA A 44 4.95 -20.23 -4.29
C ALA A 44 4.26 -20.16 -5.66
N GLY A 45 5.00 -19.87 -6.74
CA GLY A 45 4.42 -19.62 -8.06
C GLY A 45 3.49 -18.39 -8.08
N SER A 46 3.73 -17.43 -7.19
CA SER A 46 2.87 -16.27 -6.99
C SER A 46 3.59 -14.99 -7.42
N ASP A 47 2.84 -14.07 -8.03
CA ASP A 47 3.26 -12.67 -8.07
C ASP A 47 3.25 -12.08 -6.65
N GLY A 48 3.89 -10.94 -6.44
CA GLY A 48 4.00 -10.37 -5.08
C GLY A 48 4.38 -8.89 -5.07
N ILE A 49 4.30 -8.31 -3.87
CA ILE A 49 4.67 -6.92 -3.61
C ILE A 49 5.86 -6.92 -2.64
N VAL A 50 6.86 -6.09 -2.93
CA VAL A 50 7.96 -5.79 -2.01
C VAL A 50 7.84 -4.34 -1.61
N GLN A 51 7.88 -4.06 -0.30
CA GLN A 51 7.73 -2.72 0.22
C GLN A 51 8.89 -2.26 1.09
N VAL A 52 9.10 -0.95 1.11
CA VAL A 52 10.16 -0.30 1.88
C VAL A 52 9.53 0.76 2.77
N SER A 53 9.62 0.58 4.08
CA SER A 53 9.20 1.60 5.05
C SER A 53 10.18 2.77 5.08
N THR A 54 9.78 3.86 5.71
CA THR A 54 10.68 5.01 5.90
C THR A 54 11.94 4.64 6.69
N GLY A 55 11.80 3.84 7.76
CA GLY A 55 12.93 3.32 8.52
C GLY A 55 13.80 2.36 7.70
N GLY A 56 13.18 1.46 6.93
CA GLY A 56 13.89 0.54 6.03
C GLY A 56 14.71 1.28 4.97
N ALA A 57 14.15 2.35 4.41
CA ALA A 57 14.81 3.19 3.42
C ALA A 57 16.05 3.89 4.00
N SER A 58 15.95 4.55 5.16
CA SER A 58 17.12 5.16 5.81
C SER A 58 18.17 4.12 6.19
N TYR A 59 17.74 2.94 6.67
CA TYR A 59 18.66 1.84 7.01
C TYR A 59 19.47 1.36 5.80
N LEU A 60 18.83 1.23 4.63
CA LEU A 60 19.48 0.79 3.38
C LEU A 60 20.61 1.72 2.92
N TYR A 61 20.47 3.02 3.14
CA TYR A 61 21.53 3.97 2.83
C TYR A 61 22.61 4.04 3.92
N GLY A 62 22.23 3.78 5.18
CA GLY A 62 23.12 3.90 6.34
C GLY A 62 23.28 5.33 6.87
N VAL A 63 22.54 6.28 6.29
CA VAL A 63 22.40 7.68 6.71
C VAL A 63 20.93 8.06 6.57
N ASP A 64 20.47 9.10 7.28
CA ASP A 64 19.08 9.58 7.24
C ASP A 64 18.73 10.26 5.90
N ASP A 65 18.66 9.46 4.82
CA ASP A 65 18.14 9.84 3.50
C ASP A 65 17.36 8.64 2.92
N MET A 66 16.04 8.72 3.08
CA MET A 66 15.11 7.69 2.64
C MET A 66 15.07 7.56 1.11
N VAL A 67 15.22 8.66 0.36
CA VAL A 67 15.12 8.66 -1.10
C VAL A 67 16.27 7.87 -1.72
N ILE A 68 17.49 8.09 -1.23
CA ILE A 68 18.66 7.37 -1.75
C ILE A 68 18.54 5.87 -1.44
N GLY A 69 18.20 5.51 -0.20
CA GLY A 69 18.11 4.10 0.20
C GLY A 69 17.02 3.33 -0.56
N ALA A 70 15.81 3.89 -0.66
CA ALA A 70 14.72 3.29 -1.42
C ALA A 70 15.05 3.21 -2.92
N ARG A 71 15.67 4.25 -3.50
CA ARG A 71 16.10 4.23 -4.90
C ARG A 71 17.15 3.15 -5.15
N ALA A 72 18.17 3.05 -4.30
CA ALA A 72 19.24 2.08 -4.45
C ALA A 72 18.70 0.64 -4.42
N LEU A 73 17.81 0.34 -3.47
CA LEU A 73 17.18 -0.97 -3.41
C LEU A 73 16.28 -1.23 -4.62
N ALA A 74 15.49 -0.25 -5.06
CA ALA A 74 14.63 -0.41 -6.22
C ALA A 74 15.44 -0.72 -7.49
N GLU A 75 16.52 0.02 -7.76
CA GLU A 75 17.39 -0.25 -8.91
C GLU A 75 18.03 -1.66 -8.82
N TYR A 76 18.45 -2.09 -7.62
CA TYR A 76 18.91 -3.46 -7.42
C TYR A 76 17.80 -4.48 -7.70
N ALA A 77 16.57 -4.24 -7.23
CA ALA A 77 15.41 -5.10 -7.46
C ALA A 77 15.07 -5.22 -8.96
N HIS A 78 15.13 -4.12 -9.72
CA HIS A 78 14.96 -4.13 -11.18
C HIS A 78 15.95 -5.07 -11.87
N VAL A 79 17.18 -5.17 -11.38
CA VAL A 79 18.20 -6.10 -11.90
C VAL A 79 17.91 -7.55 -11.50
N VAL A 80 17.68 -7.83 -10.21
CA VAL A 80 17.60 -9.21 -9.73
C VAL A 80 16.25 -9.87 -10.01
N ALA A 81 15.14 -9.12 -9.99
CA ALA A 81 13.80 -9.64 -10.25
C ALA A 81 13.67 -10.15 -11.70
N ALA A 82 14.43 -9.60 -12.65
CA ALA A 82 14.38 -9.97 -14.06
C ALA A 82 14.58 -11.48 -14.32
N LYS A 83 15.25 -12.19 -13.41
CA LYS A 83 15.54 -13.63 -13.49
C LYS A 83 14.46 -14.54 -12.90
N TYR A 84 13.45 -13.99 -12.23
CA TYR A 84 12.38 -14.78 -11.61
C TYR A 84 11.20 -14.98 -12.59
N PRO A 85 10.43 -16.07 -12.47
CA PRO A 85 9.29 -16.38 -13.34
C PRO A 85 7.97 -15.79 -12.81
N VAL A 86 8.02 -14.77 -11.96
CA VAL A 86 6.85 -14.11 -11.37
C VAL A 86 6.99 -12.59 -11.50
N HIS A 87 5.88 -11.87 -11.43
CA HIS A 87 5.84 -10.41 -11.44
C HIS A 87 5.93 -9.84 -10.04
N ILE A 88 6.77 -8.82 -9.88
CA ILE A 88 7.04 -8.17 -8.59
C ILE A 88 6.72 -6.68 -8.71
N ALA A 89 5.82 -6.19 -7.86
CA ALA A 89 5.61 -4.76 -7.71
C ALA A 89 6.44 -4.23 -6.54
N LEU A 90 7.16 -3.13 -6.79
CA LEU A 90 7.82 -2.34 -5.75
C LEU A 90 6.85 -1.29 -5.19
N HIS A 91 6.79 -1.20 -3.87
CA HIS A 91 5.95 -0.31 -3.09
C HIS A 91 6.76 0.46 -2.03
N THR A 92 6.28 1.61 -1.56
CA THR A 92 6.79 2.25 -0.34
C THR A 92 5.68 2.30 0.70
N ASP A 93 6.00 1.87 1.91
CA ASP A 93 5.08 1.76 3.04
C ASP A 93 4.78 3.13 3.67
N HIS A 94 4.09 3.13 4.82
CA HIS A 94 3.68 4.29 5.62
C HIS A 94 4.58 5.52 5.49
N CYS A 95 4.03 6.57 4.88
CA CYS A 95 4.67 7.88 4.76
C CYS A 95 3.79 8.95 5.39
N PRO A 96 4.05 9.34 6.66
CA PRO A 96 3.29 10.39 7.33
C PRO A 96 3.61 11.78 6.78
N LYS A 97 2.79 12.76 7.15
CA LYS A 97 2.83 14.13 6.59
C LYS A 97 4.22 14.77 6.65
N ASP A 98 4.94 14.61 7.76
CA ASP A 98 6.27 15.19 7.99
C ASP A 98 7.40 14.49 7.19
N ARG A 99 7.09 13.38 6.52
CA ARG A 99 8.02 12.61 5.67
C ARG A 99 7.74 12.75 4.18
N LEU A 100 6.55 13.22 3.78
CA LEU A 100 6.15 13.32 2.37
C LEU A 100 7.17 14.01 1.47
N ASP A 101 7.62 15.21 1.84
CA ASP A 101 8.54 16.02 1.03
C ASP A 101 9.96 15.45 0.97
N ARG A 102 10.29 14.50 1.86
CA ARG A 102 11.59 13.84 1.96
C ARG A 102 11.53 12.34 1.62
N TYR A 103 10.40 11.84 1.11
CA TYR A 103 10.27 10.43 0.70
C TYR A 103 9.37 10.26 -0.54
N VAL A 104 8.04 10.19 -0.38
CA VAL A 104 7.11 9.86 -1.46
C VAL A 104 7.12 10.90 -2.58
N ARG A 105 7.06 12.20 -2.28
CA ARG A 105 7.01 13.25 -3.32
C ARG A 105 8.27 13.25 -4.21
N PRO A 106 9.50 13.19 -3.66
CA PRO A 106 10.71 13.00 -4.48
C PRO A 106 10.70 11.72 -5.32
N LEU A 107 10.21 10.59 -4.79
CA LEU A 107 10.17 9.32 -5.52
C LEU A 107 9.12 9.31 -6.64
N VAL A 108 7.96 9.94 -6.44
CA VAL A 108 6.96 10.17 -7.49
C VAL A 108 7.54 11.04 -8.60
N LYS A 109 8.21 12.14 -8.25
CA LYS A 109 8.87 13.01 -9.22
C LYS A 109 9.92 12.26 -10.04
N LEU A 110 10.76 11.44 -9.39
CA LEU A 110 11.74 10.59 -10.08
C LEU A 110 11.05 9.63 -11.06
N SER A 111 9.91 9.07 -10.68
CA SER A 111 9.11 8.19 -11.56
C SER A 111 8.51 8.96 -12.74
N GLN A 112 8.01 10.17 -12.55
CA GLN A 112 7.55 11.04 -13.65
C GLN A 112 8.68 11.33 -14.65
N GLU A 113 9.90 11.62 -14.17
CA GLU A 113 11.07 11.83 -15.02
C GLU A 113 11.44 10.58 -15.83
N ARG A 114 11.31 9.38 -15.24
CA ARG A 114 11.52 8.11 -15.95
C ARG A 114 10.47 7.90 -17.03
N VAL A 115 9.20 8.12 -16.71
CA VAL A 115 8.08 8.02 -17.66
C VAL A 115 8.23 8.99 -18.82
N ALA A 116 8.64 10.24 -18.56
CA ALA A 116 8.91 11.23 -19.60
C ALA A 116 10.04 10.80 -20.56
N ARG A 117 10.97 9.95 -20.11
CA ARG A 117 12.02 9.33 -20.95
C ARG A 117 11.60 8.01 -21.60
N GLY A 118 10.32 7.64 -21.54
CA GLY A 118 9.80 6.40 -22.11
C GLY A 118 10.12 5.14 -21.29
N GLN A 119 10.54 5.30 -20.03
CA GLN A 119 10.79 4.19 -19.11
C GLN A 119 9.55 3.92 -18.25
N GLY A 120 9.53 2.78 -17.54
CA GLY A 120 8.57 2.57 -16.45
C GLY A 120 8.92 3.41 -15.21
N PRO A 121 7.95 3.65 -14.30
CA PRO A 121 8.24 4.28 -13.03
C PRO A 121 9.24 3.44 -12.21
N LEU A 122 9.86 4.03 -11.19
CA LEU A 122 10.80 3.30 -10.35
C LEU A 122 10.06 2.33 -9.41
N PHE A 123 8.98 2.82 -8.81
CA PHE A 123 8.03 2.08 -7.98
C PHE A 123 6.69 1.97 -8.70
N GLN A 124 5.89 0.96 -8.35
CA GLN A 124 4.57 0.72 -8.95
C GLN A 124 3.46 1.27 -8.07
N SER A 125 3.71 1.42 -6.77
CA SER A 125 2.83 2.10 -5.82
C SER A 125 3.59 2.85 -4.74
N HIS A 126 2.94 3.83 -4.11
CA HIS A 126 3.42 4.55 -2.93
C HIS A 126 2.28 4.73 -1.93
N MET A 127 2.56 4.57 -0.63
CA MET A 127 1.59 4.84 0.42
C MET A 127 1.67 6.28 0.94
N TRP A 128 0.51 6.91 1.05
CA TRP A 128 0.26 8.10 1.85
C TRP A 128 -0.47 7.70 3.13
N ASP A 129 0.19 7.84 4.27
CA ASP A 129 -0.43 7.60 5.57
C ASP A 129 -0.85 8.92 6.22
N GLY A 130 -2.11 9.28 6.00
CA GLY A 130 -2.74 10.45 6.60
C GLY A 130 -3.52 10.15 7.88
N SER A 131 -3.38 8.97 8.48
CA SER A 131 -4.15 8.53 9.65
C SER A 131 -3.99 9.44 10.89
N ALA A 132 -2.86 10.15 10.97
CA ALA A 132 -2.55 11.06 12.08
C ALA A 132 -3.10 12.49 11.91
N VAL A 133 -3.66 12.84 10.74
CA VAL A 133 -4.31 14.14 10.48
C VAL A 133 -5.83 13.99 10.39
N SER A 134 -6.56 15.11 10.29
CA SER A 134 -8.01 15.05 10.10
C SER A 134 -8.36 14.38 8.76
N LEU A 135 -9.51 13.70 8.66
CA LEU A 135 -9.91 13.04 7.41
C LEU A 135 -9.97 14.02 6.23
N GLY A 136 -10.50 15.23 6.43
CA GLY A 136 -10.54 16.23 5.36
C GLY A 136 -9.15 16.60 4.84
N GLU A 137 -8.19 16.82 5.76
CA GLU A 137 -6.80 17.09 5.40
C GLU A 137 -6.12 15.88 4.74
N ASN A 138 -6.38 14.68 5.24
CA ASN A 138 -5.90 13.42 4.66
C ASN A 138 -6.35 13.31 3.19
N LEU A 139 -7.64 13.49 2.92
CA LEU A 139 -8.23 13.38 1.58
C LEU A 139 -7.77 14.52 0.65
N ASP A 140 -7.56 15.73 1.16
CA ASP A 140 -7.02 16.85 0.37
C ASP A 140 -5.60 16.54 -0.13
N ILE A 141 -4.73 16.00 0.74
CA ILE A 141 -3.38 15.57 0.39
C ILE A 141 -3.42 14.35 -0.55
N ALA A 142 -4.29 13.37 -0.25
CA ALA A 142 -4.47 12.18 -1.09
C ALA A 142 -4.87 12.55 -2.51
N ARG A 143 -5.78 13.51 -2.70
CA ARG A 143 -6.23 13.97 -4.02
C ARG A 143 -5.09 14.62 -4.82
N GLU A 144 -4.24 15.42 -4.17
CA GLU A 144 -3.04 15.98 -4.79
C GLU A 144 -2.08 14.86 -5.23
N LEU A 145 -1.74 13.95 -4.30
CA LEU A 145 -0.81 12.86 -4.55
C LEU A 145 -1.32 11.89 -5.61
N LEU A 146 -2.63 11.62 -5.66
CA LEU A 146 -3.26 10.75 -6.65
C LEU A 146 -3.06 11.30 -8.07
N ALA A 147 -3.25 12.61 -8.25
CA ALA A 147 -3.01 13.28 -9.52
C ALA A 147 -1.54 13.20 -9.95
N GLU A 148 -0.59 13.37 -9.01
CA GLU A 148 0.84 13.25 -9.29
C GLU A 148 1.27 11.80 -9.57
N CYS A 149 0.70 10.82 -8.87
CA CYS A 149 0.93 9.40 -9.11
C CYS A 149 0.37 8.96 -10.47
N ALA A 150 -0.81 9.47 -10.87
CA ALA A 150 -1.39 9.19 -12.18
C ALA A 150 -0.46 9.65 -13.32
N LYS A 151 0.13 10.85 -13.22
CA LYS A 151 1.16 11.34 -14.17
C LYS A 151 2.40 10.43 -14.22
N ALA A 152 2.73 9.80 -13.09
CA ALA A 152 3.86 8.89 -12.95
C ALA A 152 3.52 7.43 -13.35
N LYS A 153 2.26 7.11 -13.71
CA LYS A 153 1.76 5.73 -13.87
C LYS A 153 1.96 4.86 -12.62
N VAL A 154 1.78 5.45 -11.44
CA VAL A 154 1.93 4.83 -10.12
C VAL A 154 0.57 4.73 -9.45
N VAL A 155 0.32 3.65 -8.71
CA VAL A 155 -0.88 3.49 -7.87
C VAL A 155 -0.64 4.15 -6.50
N LEU A 156 -1.58 4.97 -6.03
CA LEU A 156 -1.51 5.51 -4.67
C LEU A 156 -2.13 4.50 -3.68
N GLU A 157 -1.53 4.30 -2.52
CA GLU A 157 -2.20 3.67 -1.38
C GLU A 157 -2.50 4.74 -0.35
N ILE A 158 -3.68 4.70 0.27
CA ILE A 158 -4.10 5.64 1.30
C ILE A 158 -4.58 4.89 2.53
N GLU A 159 -4.37 5.45 3.71
CA GLU A 159 -4.93 4.96 4.96
C GLU A 159 -6.05 5.85 5.49
N ILE A 160 -7.16 5.22 5.87
CA ILE A 160 -8.36 5.86 6.40
C ILE A 160 -8.71 5.22 7.74
N GLY A 161 -8.72 6.03 8.79
CA GLY A 161 -8.82 5.56 10.19
C GLY A 161 -7.49 5.78 10.92
N VAL A 162 -7.39 5.26 12.15
CA VAL A 162 -6.13 5.27 12.92
C VAL A 162 -5.66 3.83 13.11
N VAL A 163 -4.40 3.53 12.78
CA VAL A 163 -3.79 2.22 13.11
C VAL A 163 -3.21 2.23 14.52
N GLY A 164 -3.37 1.11 15.22
CA GLY A 164 -2.77 0.90 16.54
C GLY A 164 -1.42 0.21 16.44
N GLY A 165 -0.62 0.28 17.50
CA GLY A 165 0.63 -0.48 17.62
C GLY A 165 1.87 0.38 17.42
N GLU A 166 2.99 -0.23 17.05
CA GLU A 166 4.25 0.50 16.82
C GLU A 166 4.80 0.23 15.42
N GLU A 167 5.13 1.29 14.69
CA GLU A 167 5.82 1.22 13.40
C GLU A 167 6.86 2.34 13.29
N ASP A 168 8.10 1.99 12.93
CA ASP A 168 9.22 2.94 12.78
C ASP A 168 9.38 3.90 13.99
N GLY A 169 9.02 3.44 15.20
CA GLY A 169 9.07 4.19 16.46
C GLY A 169 7.86 5.10 16.74
N ILE A 170 6.82 5.05 15.90
CA ILE A 170 5.55 5.76 16.07
C ILE A 170 4.56 4.82 16.76
N VAL A 171 4.00 5.24 17.90
CA VAL A 171 3.04 4.42 18.67
C VAL A 171 1.61 4.93 18.47
N GLY A 172 0.77 4.10 17.86
CA GLY A 172 -0.67 4.29 17.71
C GLY A 172 -1.45 3.76 18.92
N ALA A 173 -2.41 4.54 19.40
CA ALA A 173 -3.26 4.14 20.53
C ALA A 173 -4.29 3.09 20.10
N ILE A 174 -4.46 2.04 20.91
CA ILE A 174 -5.48 1.00 20.69
C ILE A 174 -6.80 1.50 21.29
N ASN A 175 -7.71 2.03 20.45
CA ASN A 175 -9.02 2.54 20.88
C ASN A 175 -10.08 2.41 19.76
N GLU A 176 -11.28 2.99 19.95
CA GLU A 176 -12.38 2.90 18.98
C GLU A 176 -12.06 3.49 17.59
N LYS A 177 -11.03 4.35 17.47
CA LYS A 177 -10.57 4.90 16.18
C LYS A 177 -9.85 3.88 15.29
N LEU A 178 -9.68 2.65 15.77
CA LEU A 178 -9.17 1.50 15.02
C LEU A 178 -10.14 0.96 13.96
N TYR A 179 -11.38 1.46 13.91
CA TYR A 179 -12.39 1.01 12.96
C TYR A 179 -12.84 2.19 12.11
N SER A 180 -12.55 2.14 10.81
CA SER A 180 -13.12 3.05 9.82
C SER A 180 -14.64 2.92 9.80
N THR A 181 -15.31 4.00 9.43
CA THR A 181 -16.76 4.05 9.30
C THR A 181 -17.18 4.00 7.83
N THR A 182 -18.47 3.71 7.59
CA THR A 182 -19.05 3.83 6.25
C THR A 182 -19.02 5.28 5.76
N GLU A 183 -19.12 6.26 6.65
CA GLU A 183 -19.01 7.68 6.29
C GLU A 183 -17.61 8.03 5.79
N ASP A 184 -16.56 7.52 6.44
CA ASP A 184 -15.18 7.71 5.96
C ASP A 184 -14.99 7.12 4.55
N ALA A 185 -15.58 5.95 4.30
CA ALA A 185 -15.55 5.29 3.00
C ALA A 185 -16.27 6.10 1.91
N LEU A 186 -17.44 6.65 2.21
CA LEU A 186 -18.19 7.51 1.29
C LEU A 186 -17.40 8.79 0.97
N LEU A 187 -16.89 9.49 2.00
CA LEU A 187 -16.08 10.70 1.83
C LEU A 187 -14.81 10.44 1.01
N THR A 188 -14.20 9.26 1.17
CA THR A 188 -13.03 8.85 0.37
C THR A 188 -13.38 8.80 -1.12
N VAL A 189 -14.52 8.20 -1.48
CA VAL A 189 -14.96 8.11 -2.88
C VAL A 189 -15.45 9.45 -3.42
N GLU A 190 -16.09 10.29 -2.60
CA GLU A 190 -16.41 11.67 -3.00
C GLU A 190 -15.16 12.47 -3.37
N ALA A 191 -14.07 12.30 -2.60
CA ALA A 191 -12.83 13.05 -2.80
C ALA A 191 -11.96 12.52 -3.95
N LEU A 192 -11.90 11.20 -4.13
CA LEU A 192 -10.93 10.53 -5.00
C LEU A 192 -11.56 9.86 -6.22
N GLY A 193 -12.88 9.65 -6.23
CA GLY A 193 -13.56 8.84 -7.24
C GLY A 193 -13.43 7.35 -6.95
N THR A 194 -13.71 6.51 -7.95
CA THR A 194 -13.60 5.04 -7.86
C THR A 194 -12.49 4.47 -8.77
N GLY A 195 -11.67 5.36 -9.33
CA GLY A 195 -10.51 5.03 -10.17
C GLY A 195 -10.35 5.92 -11.40
N GLU A 196 -11.38 6.70 -11.75
CA GLU A 196 -11.38 7.61 -12.90
C GLU A 196 -10.41 8.80 -12.75
N ASN A 197 -10.10 9.20 -11.51
CA ASN A 197 -9.12 10.26 -11.20
C ASN A 197 -7.68 9.74 -11.01
N GLY A 198 -7.50 8.43 -11.09
CA GLY A 198 -6.26 7.74 -10.77
C GLY A 198 -6.54 6.46 -9.98
N ARG A 199 -5.70 5.45 -10.16
CA ARG A 199 -5.85 4.18 -9.46
C ARG A 199 -5.28 4.29 -8.06
N TYR A 200 -6.05 3.89 -7.06
CA TYR A 200 -5.60 3.82 -5.68
C TYR A 200 -6.05 2.54 -4.97
N MET A 201 -5.37 2.23 -3.87
CA MET A 201 -5.70 1.18 -2.91
C MET A 201 -6.02 1.83 -1.57
N THR A 202 -6.84 1.17 -0.75
CA THR A 202 -7.38 1.76 0.48
C THR A 202 -7.16 0.83 1.67
N ALA A 203 -6.35 1.28 2.60
CA ALA A 203 -6.23 0.70 3.93
C ALA A 203 -7.34 1.29 4.82
N LEU A 204 -8.45 0.57 4.92
CA LEU A 204 -9.47 0.84 5.94
C LEU A 204 -9.05 0.12 7.22
N THR A 205 -9.00 0.81 8.34
CA THR A 205 -8.72 0.17 9.62
C THR A 205 -9.94 -0.60 10.12
N PHE A 206 -9.72 -1.84 10.55
CA PHE A 206 -10.79 -2.71 11.05
C PHE A 206 -10.36 -3.46 12.32
N GLY A 207 -9.58 -2.79 13.17
CA GLY A 207 -9.00 -3.36 14.39
C GLY A 207 -7.58 -3.87 14.22
N ASN A 208 -6.97 -3.69 13.04
CA ASN A 208 -5.60 -4.11 12.75
C ASN A 208 -4.56 -3.28 13.51
N VAL A 209 -3.44 -3.91 13.84
CA VAL A 209 -2.38 -3.36 14.70
C VAL A 209 -1.03 -3.78 14.12
N HIS A 210 -0.05 -2.87 14.06
CA HIS A 210 1.31 -3.19 13.62
C HIS A 210 2.12 -3.87 14.70
N GLY A 211 2.75 -4.99 14.32
CA GLY A 211 3.56 -5.83 15.20
C GLY A 211 2.89 -7.17 15.54
N VAL A 212 3.65 -8.06 16.18
CA VAL A 212 3.14 -9.37 16.62
C VAL A 212 2.73 -9.28 18.08
N TYR A 213 1.42 -9.34 18.34
CA TYR A 213 0.87 -9.39 19.69
C TYR A 213 0.50 -10.83 20.07
N LYS A 214 0.34 -11.07 21.37
CA LYS A 214 -0.22 -12.35 21.82
C LYS A 214 -1.61 -12.59 21.18
N PRO A 215 -1.92 -13.82 20.74
CA PRO A 215 -3.23 -14.15 20.19
C PRO A 215 -4.38 -13.66 21.08
N GLY A 216 -5.36 -12.98 20.49
CA GLY A 216 -6.55 -12.44 21.16
C GLY A 216 -6.44 -10.98 21.67
N ASN A 217 -5.27 -10.33 21.56
CA ASN A 217 -5.14 -8.90 21.89
C ASN A 217 -5.61 -7.97 20.76
N VAL A 218 -5.52 -8.44 19.52
CA VAL A 218 -6.06 -7.76 18.34
C VAL A 218 -7.48 -8.27 18.13
N LYS A 219 -8.43 -7.35 17.92
CA LYS A 219 -9.83 -7.69 17.66
C LYS A 219 -10.19 -7.20 16.26
N LEU A 220 -9.88 -8.01 15.26
CA LEU A 220 -10.25 -7.71 13.88
C LEU A 220 -11.77 -7.79 13.71
N ARG A 221 -12.30 -6.88 12.89
CA ARG A 221 -13.71 -6.82 12.49
C ARG A 221 -13.84 -6.72 10.96
N PRO A 222 -13.56 -7.80 10.22
CA PRO A 222 -13.62 -7.80 8.75
C PRO A 222 -14.97 -7.33 8.19
N GLU A 223 -16.06 -7.43 8.97
CA GLU A 223 -17.36 -6.91 8.57
C GLU A 223 -17.39 -5.39 8.34
N VAL A 224 -16.42 -4.63 8.89
CA VAL A 224 -16.22 -3.20 8.60
C VAL A 224 -15.89 -2.99 7.12
N LEU A 225 -15.03 -3.84 6.55
CA LEU A 225 -14.63 -3.78 5.14
C LEU A 225 -15.83 -4.02 4.24
N LYS A 226 -16.62 -5.06 4.55
CA LYS A 226 -17.86 -5.36 3.81
C LYS A 226 -18.86 -4.20 3.89
N ALA A 227 -19.07 -3.62 5.07
CA ALA A 227 -20.00 -2.51 5.24
C ALA A 227 -19.58 -1.27 4.42
N ALA A 228 -18.27 -0.98 4.36
CA ALA A 228 -17.74 0.10 3.53
C ALA A 228 -17.98 -0.15 2.03
N GLN A 229 -17.74 -1.39 1.56
CA GLN A 229 -17.98 -1.75 0.15
C GLN A 229 -19.46 -1.65 -0.22
N ASP A 230 -20.34 -2.20 0.61
CA ASP A 230 -21.79 -2.16 0.41
C ASP A 230 -22.32 -0.71 0.40
N ALA A 231 -21.81 0.14 1.31
CA ALA A 231 -22.21 1.54 1.40
C ALA A 231 -21.83 2.33 0.14
N VAL A 232 -20.57 2.20 -0.32
CA VAL A 232 -20.11 2.88 -1.54
C VAL A 232 -20.84 2.37 -2.77
N HIS A 233 -21.01 1.06 -2.91
CA HIS A 233 -21.73 0.49 -4.06
C HIS A 233 -23.17 1.02 -4.13
N LYS A 234 -23.84 1.11 -2.98
CA LYS A 234 -25.20 1.63 -2.88
C LYS A 234 -25.31 3.12 -3.22
N GLU A 235 -24.38 3.95 -2.76
CA GLU A 235 -24.44 5.40 -2.95
C GLU A 235 -24.02 5.83 -4.36
N PHE A 236 -23.00 5.18 -4.92
CA PHE A 236 -22.35 5.60 -6.18
C PHE A 236 -22.67 4.71 -7.39
N ASP A 237 -23.48 3.65 -7.23
CA ASP A 237 -23.86 2.71 -8.30
C ASP A 237 -22.65 2.16 -9.07
N THR A 238 -21.70 1.59 -8.32
CA THR A 238 -20.41 1.16 -8.89
C THR A 238 -20.54 -0.10 -9.75
N PRO A 239 -19.62 -0.34 -10.71
CA PRO A 239 -19.74 -1.47 -11.65
C PRO A 239 -19.73 -2.87 -11.01
N ASP A 240 -19.19 -2.97 -9.79
CA ASP A 240 -19.19 -4.18 -8.97
C ASP A 240 -19.42 -3.83 -7.49
N ASP A 241 -19.70 -4.86 -6.68
CA ASP A 241 -20.01 -4.76 -5.25
C ASP A 241 -18.78 -4.60 -4.35
N LYS A 242 -17.58 -4.45 -4.93
CA LYS A 242 -16.30 -4.29 -4.22
C LYS A 242 -15.53 -3.05 -4.72
N PRO A 243 -16.11 -1.84 -4.74
CA PRO A 243 -15.48 -0.67 -5.37
C PRO A 243 -14.08 -0.25 -4.89
N PHE A 244 -13.56 -0.83 -3.80
CA PHE A 244 -12.20 -0.54 -3.30
C PHE A 244 -11.26 -1.70 -3.62
N HIS A 245 -9.99 -1.37 -3.89
CA HIS A 245 -8.88 -2.31 -3.73
C HIS A 245 -8.37 -2.17 -2.29
N LEU A 246 -8.81 -3.05 -1.40
CA LEU A 246 -8.49 -2.97 0.02
C LEU A 246 -7.07 -3.46 0.34
N VAL A 247 -6.46 -2.88 1.37
CA VAL A 247 -5.15 -3.28 1.92
C VAL A 247 -5.30 -3.69 3.39
N PHE A 248 -4.77 -4.85 3.74
CA PHE A 248 -4.78 -5.36 5.12
C PHE A 248 -3.40 -5.19 5.76
N HIS A 249 -3.24 -4.09 6.51
CA HIS A 249 -2.07 -3.82 7.32
C HIS A 249 -2.01 -4.69 8.58
N GLY A 250 -0.81 -4.95 9.10
CA GLY A 250 -0.65 -5.68 10.35
C GLY A 250 -1.06 -7.16 10.29
N GLY A 251 -1.01 -7.80 9.11
CA GLY A 251 -1.43 -9.21 8.95
C GLY A 251 -0.58 -10.24 9.69
N SER A 252 0.56 -9.85 10.28
CA SER A 252 1.39 -10.77 11.06
C SER A 252 0.71 -11.15 12.38
N GLY A 253 0.48 -12.45 12.57
CA GLY A 253 -0.16 -12.98 13.79
C GLY A 253 -1.68 -13.04 13.74
N SER A 254 -2.31 -12.61 12.63
CA SER A 254 -3.73 -12.82 12.36
C SER A 254 -4.04 -14.31 12.15
N LEU A 255 -5.25 -14.71 12.50
CA LEU A 255 -5.75 -16.06 12.32
C LEU A 255 -6.11 -16.30 10.84
N PRO A 256 -5.97 -17.54 10.32
CA PRO A 256 -6.35 -17.86 8.94
C PRO A 256 -7.81 -17.48 8.61
N GLU A 257 -8.73 -17.66 9.55
CA GLU A 257 -10.14 -17.28 9.40
C GLU A 257 -10.34 -15.76 9.31
N GLU A 258 -9.52 -14.96 9.99
CA GLU A 258 -9.57 -13.49 9.91
C GLU A 258 -9.04 -13.02 8.56
N ILE A 259 -7.95 -13.61 8.07
CA ILE A 259 -7.38 -13.33 6.74
C ILE A 259 -8.37 -13.73 5.64
N SER A 260 -9.05 -14.88 5.78
CA SER A 260 -10.02 -15.33 4.78
C SER A 260 -11.33 -14.52 4.78
N ALA A 261 -11.65 -13.86 5.89
CA ALA A 261 -12.85 -13.04 6.02
C ALA A 261 -12.64 -11.59 5.53
N ALA A 262 -11.41 -11.10 5.60
CA ALA A 262 -10.99 -9.80 5.05
C ALA A 262 -10.92 -9.85 3.52
#